data_AF-A0A958YU12-F1
#
_entry.id   AF-A0A958YU12-F1
#
_cell.length_a   1.000
_cell.length_b   1.000
_cell.length_c   1.000
_cell.angle_alpha   90.00
_cell.angle_beta   90.00
_cell.angle_gamma   90.00
#
_symmetry.space_group_name_H-M   'P 1'
#
loop_
_entity.id
_entity.type
_entity.pdbx_description
1 polymer ?
#
loop_
_entity_poly.entity_id
_entity_poly.type
_entity_poly.pdbx_seq_one_letter_code
_entity_poly.pdbx_strand_id
1 'polypeptide(L)'
;FVINMTIQEYSHATHYSHAPKSERKLLLNRSELKKLEKEVKNSGLTIIPLVLYTNEKGLAKVDIALCRGKKEYDKREVIKERDSKKQLSRIKKAFNN
;
A
#
# COMPACT_ATOMS: atom_id res chain seq x y z
N PHE A 1 -9.86 8.95 -3.62
CA PHE A 1 -9.84 7.90 -4.66
C PHE A 1 -8.46 7.28 -4.68
N VAL A 2 -8.33 6.01 -5.08
CA VAL A 2 -7.04 5.44 -5.47
C VAL A 2 -6.85 5.70 -6.95
N ILE A 3 -5.69 6.25 -7.28
CA ILE A 3 -5.30 6.63 -8.64
C ILE A 3 -4.11 5.75 -9.02
N ASN A 4 -3.98 5.42 -10.32
CA ASN A 4 -2.87 4.64 -10.87
C ASN A 4 -2.76 3.20 -10.32
N MET A 5 -3.87 2.65 -9.82
CA MET A 5 -3.98 1.21 -9.55
C MET A 5 -4.27 0.51 -10.88
N THR A 6 -3.35 -0.33 -11.34
CA THR A 6 -3.54 -1.12 -12.57
C THR A 6 -4.19 -2.45 -12.22
N ILE A 7 -5.42 -2.67 -12.70
CA ILE A 7 -6.07 -3.98 -12.65
C ILE A 7 -6.17 -4.46 -14.09
N GLN A 8 -5.47 -5.54 -14.40
CA GLN A 8 -5.48 -6.10 -15.76
C GLN A 8 -6.88 -6.48 -16.18
N GLU A 9 -7.17 -6.28 -17.46
CA GLU A 9 -8.41 -6.78 -18.06
C GLU A 9 -8.42 -8.30 -18.01
N TYR A 10 -9.62 -8.85 -17.84
CA TYR A 10 -9.80 -10.29 -17.84
C TYR A 10 -9.85 -10.79 -19.28
N SER A 11 -8.96 -11.71 -19.65
CA SER A 11 -8.82 -12.23 -21.02
C SER A 11 -10.08 -12.86 -21.60
N HIS A 12 -10.97 -13.36 -20.75
CA HIS A 12 -12.24 -13.98 -21.14
C HIS A 12 -13.45 -13.04 -20.95
N ALA A 13 -13.23 -11.75 -20.67
CA ALA A 13 -14.29 -10.76 -20.71
C ALA A 13 -14.56 -10.37 -22.17
N THR A 14 -15.82 -10.40 -22.59
CA THR A 14 -16.22 -10.08 -23.97
C THR A 14 -16.50 -8.59 -24.17
N HIS A 15 -17.51 -8.05 -23.46
CA HIS A 15 -17.99 -6.68 -23.70
C HIS A 15 -17.93 -5.77 -22.47
N TYR A 16 -17.82 -6.33 -21.27
CA TYR A 16 -17.85 -5.58 -20.00
C TYR A 16 -16.47 -5.57 -19.32
N SER A 17 -15.44 -5.10 -20.03
CA SER A 17 -14.12 -4.87 -19.42
C SER A 17 -14.06 -3.50 -18.73
N HIS A 18 -13.17 -3.37 -17.74
CA HIS A 18 -12.87 -2.09 -17.09
C HIS A 18 -11.60 -1.49 -17.68
N ALA A 19 -11.52 -0.15 -17.73
CA ALA A 19 -10.25 0.50 -18.04
C ALA A 19 -9.20 0.16 -16.98
N PRO A 20 -8.00 -0.34 -17.34
CA PRO A 20 -7.03 -0.87 -16.37
C PRO A 20 -6.61 0.10 -15.28
N LYS A 21 -6.51 1.40 -15.60
CA LYS A 21 -6.09 2.48 -14.69
C LYS A 21 -7.24 3.35 -14.20
N SER A 22 -8.47 2.84 -14.19
CA SER A 22 -9.62 3.62 -13.73
C SER A 22 -9.46 4.07 -12.27
N GLU A 23 -9.95 5.28 -11.97
CA GLU A 23 -10.00 5.77 -10.60
C GLU A 23 -11.03 4.99 -9.79
N ARG A 24 -10.63 4.53 -8.59
CA ARG A 24 -11.49 3.71 -7.74
C ARG A 24 -11.76 4.41 -6.42
N LYS A 25 -13.04 4.54 -6.07
CA LYS A 25 -13.48 5.16 -4.82
C LYS A 25 -13.23 4.19 -3.66
N LEU A 26 -12.59 4.68 -2.61
CA LEU A 26 -12.47 3.92 -1.36
C LEU A 26 -13.72 4.13 -0.50
N LEU A 27 -14.19 3.06 0.10
CA LEU A 27 -15.38 3.03 0.95
C LEU A 27 -14.93 3.10 2.42
N LEU A 28 -14.66 4.31 2.89
CA LEU A 28 -14.29 4.60 4.30
C LEU A 28 -15.45 5.25 5.04
N ASN A 29 -15.40 5.18 6.37
CA ASN A 29 -16.35 5.88 7.22
C ASN A 29 -16.10 7.40 7.20
N ARG A 30 -17.14 8.18 7.48
CA ARG A 30 -17.05 9.66 7.48
C ARG A 30 -16.03 10.20 8.50
N SER A 31 -15.92 9.56 9.67
CA SER A 31 -14.94 9.91 10.71
C SER A 31 -13.50 9.66 10.28
N GLU A 32 -13.25 8.51 9.64
CA GLU A 32 -11.94 8.12 9.09
C GLU A 32 -11.49 9.08 7.99
N LEU A 33 -12.40 9.43 7.07
CA LEU A 33 -12.12 10.39 6.01
C LEU A 33 -11.68 11.76 6.56
N LYS A 34 -12.39 12.28 7.57
CA LYS A 34 -12.02 13.56 8.22
C LYS A 34 -10.65 13.49 8.90
N LYS A 35 -10.34 12.37 9.56
CA LYS A 35 -9.05 12.17 10.23
C LYS A 35 -7.91 12.16 9.20
N LEU A 36 -8.05 11.36 8.15
CA LEU A 36 -7.06 11.27 7.07
C LEU A 36 -6.86 12.63 6.37
N GLU A 37 -7.94 13.36 6.09
CA GLU A 37 -7.87 14.69 5.47
C GLU A 37 -7.06 15.67 6.32
N LYS A 38 -7.31 15.69 7.63
CA LYS A 38 -6.58 16.55 8.58
C LYS A 38 -5.08 16.20 8.62
N GLU A 39 -4.76 14.90 8.69
CA GLU A 39 -3.37 14.45 8.76
C GLU A 39 -2.59 14.76 7.48
N VAL A 40 -3.20 14.53 6.30
CA VAL A 40 -2.59 14.87 5.00
C VAL A 40 -2.31 16.38 4.88
N LYS A 41 -3.29 17.24 5.24
CA LYS A 41 -3.14 18.70 5.14
C LYS A 41 -2.10 19.27 6.11
N ASN A 42 -2.07 18.80 7.36
CA ASN A 42 -1.25 19.42 8.40
C ASN A 42 0.21 18.95 8.40
N SER A 43 0.48 17.71 8.01
CA SER A 43 1.77 17.06 8.27
C SER A 43 2.58 16.67 7.02
N GLY A 44 2.02 16.95 5.83
CA GLY A 44 2.62 16.60 4.54
C GLY A 44 2.78 15.09 4.33
N LEU A 45 1.90 14.30 4.95
CA LEU A 45 1.86 12.84 4.79
C LEU A 45 1.06 12.46 3.54
N THR A 46 1.44 11.35 2.94
CA THR A 46 0.78 10.76 1.78
C THR A 46 0.12 9.45 2.16
N ILE A 47 -1.09 9.21 1.67
CA ILE A 47 -1.80 7.94 1.85
C ILE A 47 -1.32 6.96 0.79
N ILE A 48 -0.84 5.80 1.21
CA ILE A 48 -0.31 4.76 0.32
C ILE A 48 -1.02 3.42 0.60
N PRO A 49 -1.39 2.64 -0.43
CA PRO A 49 -1.88 1.28 -0.24
C PRO A 49 -0.75 0.34 0.19
N LEU A 50 -1.00 -0.51 1.18
CA LEU A 50 -0.05 -1.51 1.67
C LEU A 50 -0.33 -2.89 1.07
N VAL A 51 -1.54 -3.40 1.28
CA VAL A 51 -1.93 -4.75 0.89
C VAL A 51 -3.36 -4.73 0.37
N LEU A 52 -3.58 -5.38 -0.77
CA LEU A 52 -4.90 -5.72 -1.28
C LEU A 52 -5.19 -7.18 -0.91
N TYR A 53 -6.30 -7.44 -0.24
CA TYR A 53 -6.72 -8.77 0.16
C TYR A 53 -8.22 -8.97 -0.06
N THR A 54 -8.63 -10.22 -0.20
CA THR A 54 -10.05 -10.61 -0.18
C THR A 54 -10.46 -10.95 1.24
N ASN A 55 -11.56 -10.39 1.72
CA ASN A 55 -12.11 -10.77 3.02
C ASN A 55 -12.91 -12.09 2.93
N GLU A 56 -13.36 -12.61 4.07
CA GLU A 56 -14.20 -13.82 4.16
C GLU A 56 -15.51 -13.72 3.38
N LYS A 57 -15.97 -12.49 3.09
CA LYS A 57 -17.17 -12.21 2.30
C LYS A 57 -16.89 -12.10 0.79
N GLY A 58 -15.66 -12.37 0.34
CA GLY A 58 -15.24 -12.28 -1.07
C GLY A 58 -15.04 -10.86 -1.60
N LEU A 59 -15.03 -9.84 -0.73
CA LEU A 59 -14.82 -8.45 -1.11
C LEU A 59 -13.34 -8.10 -1.08
N ALA A 60 -12.88 -7.39 -2.11
CA ALA A 60 -11.54 -6.82 -2.16
C ALA A 60 -11.44 -5.62 -1.19
N LYS A 61 -10.53 -5.72 -0.22
CA LYS A 61 -10.17 -4.66 0.73
C LYS A 61 -8.73 -4.25 0.52
N VAL A 62 -8.47 -2.95 0.72
CA VAL A 62 -7.14 -2.36 0.66
C VAL A 62 -6.80 -1.79 2.02
N ASP A 63 -5.71 -2.25 2.61
CA ASP A 63 -5.12 -1.59 3.75
C ASP A 63 -4.33 -0.37 3.29
N ILE A 64 -4.55 0.77 3.93
CA ILE A 64 -3.89 2.04 3.63
C ILE A 64 -3.13 2.53 4.84
N ALA A 65 -2.00 3.20 4.60
CA ALA A 65 -1.23 3.84 5.65
C ALA A 65 -0.84 5.26 5.26
N LEU A 66 -0.64 6.09 6.28
CA LEU A 66 -0.04 7.41 6.12
C LEU A 66 1.46 7.27 6.23
N CYS A 67 2.15 7.77 5.22
CA CYS A 67 3.60 7.67 5.13
C CYS A 67 4.19 9.03 4.77
N ARG A 68 5.44 9.24 5.18
CA ARG A 68 6.27 10.33 4.69
C ARG A 68 7.29 9.76 3.72
N GLY A 69 7.43 10.39 2.56
CA GLY A 69 8.51 10.07 1.63
C GLY A 69 9.85 10.13 2.36
N LYS A 70 10.68 9.10 2.19
CA LYS A 70 12.02 9.10 2.76
C LYS A 70 12.84 10.15 2.04
N LYS A 71 13.47 11.05 2.80
CA LYS A 71 14.36 12.07 2.26
C LYS A 71 15.59 11.43 1.59
N GLU A 72 16.01 11.99 0.46
CA GLU A 72 17.01 11.39 -0.44
C GLU A 72 18.47 11.48 0.04
N TYR A 73 18.75 12.23 1.11
CA TYR A 73 20.11 12.40 1.65
C TYR A 73 20.70 11.10 2.22
N ASP A 74 22.02 11.08 2.29
CA ASP A 74 22.91 9.91 2.40
C ASP A 74 22.25 8.64 2.96
N LYS A 75 21.97 7.70 2.06
CA LYS A 75 21.23 6.47 2.33
C LYS A 75 22.13 5.34 2.84
N ARG A 76 23.46 5.53 2.93
CA ARG A 76 24.42 4.46 3.22
C ARG A 76 24.15 3.76 4.55
N GLU A 77 23.95 4.53 5.62
CA GLU A 77 23.65 4.01 6.97
C GLU A 77 22.36 3.17 6.97
N VAL A 78 21.27 3.71 6.42
CA VAL A 78 19.97 3.03 6.43
C VAL A 78 19.94 1.81 5.51
N ILE A 79 20.68 1.83 4.40
CA ILE A 79 20.82 0.66 3.51
C ILE A 79 21.56 -0.45 4.26
N LYS A 80 22.69 -0.13 4.89
CA LYS A 80 23.44 -1.08 5.73
C LYS A 80 22.56 -1.68 6.83
N GLU A 81 21.82 -0.85 7.57
CA GLU A 81 20.97 -1.32 8.66
C GLU A 81 19.85 -2.25 8.16
N ARG A 82 19.23 -1.93 7.02
CA ARG A 82 18.20 -2.76 6.39
C ARG A 82 18.76 -4.13 5.96
N ASP A 83 19.92 -4.14 5.32
CA ASP A 83 20.55 -5.37 4.87
C ASP A 83 20.99 -6.24 6.05
N SER A 84 21.56 -5.65 7.09
CA SER A 84 21.89 -6.34 8.34
C SER A 84 20.64 -6.95 9.00
N LYS A 85 19.53 -6.20 9.11
CA LYS A 85 18.26 -6.74 9.63
C LYS A 85 17.73 -7.89 8.79
N LYS A 86 17.84 -7.80 7.46
CA LYS A 86 17.37 -8.85 6.55
C LYS A 86 18.22 -10.12 6.66
N GLN A 87 19.54 -9.98 6.79
CA GLN A 87 20.44 -11.11 7.05
C GLN A 87 20.16 -11.76 8.40
N LEU A 88 20.05 -10.97 9.48
CA LEU A 88 19.71 -11.49 10.81
C LEU A 88 18.36 -12.23 10.83
N SER A 89 17.35 -11.71 10.12
CA SER A 89 16.05 -12.37 9.98
C SER A 89 16.15 -13.72 9.25
N ARG A 90 16.98 -13.81 8.21
CA ARG A 90 17.23 -15.07 7.49
C ARG A 90 17.97 -16.08 8.36
N ILE A 91 19.01 -15.65 9.08
CA ILE A 91 19.79 -16.48 9.99
C ILE A 91 18.88 -17.04 11.10
N LYS A 92 18.10 -16.19 11.77
CA LYS A 92 17.12 -16.63 12.78
C LYS A 92 16.13 -17.67 12.25
N LYS A 93 15.68 -17.52 10.99
CA LYS A 93 14.78 -18.48 10.35
C LYS A 93 15.45 -19.83 10.06
N ALA A 94 16.74 -19.84 9.72
CA ALA A 94 17.51 -21.05 9.48
C ALA A 94 17.85 -21.83 10.76
N PHE A 95 18.03 -21.14 11.90
CA PHE A 95 18.31 -21.78 13.19
C PHE A 95 17.06 -22.36 13.88
N ASN A 96 15.87 -21.89 13.55
CA ASN A 96 14.60 -22.36 14.12
C ASN A 96 13.96 -23.50 13.31
N ASN A 97 14.72 -24.16 12.44
CA ASN A 97 14.30 -25.29 11.62
C ASN A 97 15.28 -26.45 11.80
#